data_AF-A0A661GD92-F1
#
_entry.id   AF-A0A661GD92-F1
#
_cell.length_a   1.000
_cell.length_b   1.000
_cell.length_c   1.000
_cell.angle_alpha   90.00
_cell.angle_beta   90.00
_cell.angle_gamma   90.00
#
_symmetry.space_group_name_H-M   'P 1'
#
loop_
_entity.id
_entity.type
_entity.pdbx_description
1 polymer ?
#
loop_
_entity_poly.entity_id
_entity_poly.type
_entity_poly.pdbx_seq_one_letter_code
_entity_poly.pdbx_strand_id
1 'polypeptide(L)'
;MESKFKSLKTQATAIAREVSMLLIACDIDIHQDQVAKRVLENDLTICGRQNPKAFESLRRHFMAFFPMKMASIDELDATQVQAVLDEIRAEIMKLRDAGRPGS
;
A
#
# COMPACT_ATOMS: atom_id res chain seq x y z
N MET A 1 1.97 -20.26 19.88
CA MET A 1 2.54 -19.23 18.96
C MET A 1 1.56 -18.79 17.87
N GLU A 2 0.57 -19.61 17.52
CA GLU A 2 -0.40 -19.33 16.44
C GLU A 2 -1.29 -18.09 16.65
N SER A 3 -1.68 -17.76 17.88
CA SER A 3 -2.57 -16.62 18.16
C SER A 3 -1.92 -15.26 17.88
N LYS A 4 -0.60 -15.12 18.07
CA LYS A 4 0.12 -13.88 17.73
C LYS A 4 0.24 -13.70 16.22
N PHE A 5 0.50 -14.79 15.50
CA PHE A 5 0.54 -14.79 14.02
C PHE A 5 -0.83 -14.48 13.40
N LYS A 6 -1.91 -15.05 13.93
CA LYS A 6 -3.27 -14.74 13.48
C LYS A 6 -3.63 -13.26 13.72
N SER A 7 -3.24 -12.70 14.87
CA SER A 7 -3.48 -11.29 15.19
C SER A 7 -2.65 -10.33 14.33
N LEU A 8 -1.40 -10.69 14.01
CA LEU A 8 -0.58 -9.94 13.06
C LEU A 8 -1.17 -9.97 11.65
N LYS A 9 -1.64 -11.14 11.20
CA LYS A 9 -2.28 -11.29 9.88
C LYS A 9 -3.56 -10.46 9.77
N THR A 10 -4.42 -10.46 10.78
CA THR A 10 -5.63 -9.63 10.79
C THR A 10 -5.32 -8.13 10.75
N GLN A 11 -4.29 -7.70 11.49
CA GLN A 11 -3.83 -6.30 11.44
C GLN A 11 -3.27 -5.94 10.06
N ALA A 12 -2.45 -6.81 9.47
CA ALA A 12 -1.95 -6.63 8.12
C ALA A 12 -3.09 -6.53 7.09
N THR A 13 -4.12 -7.39 7.18
CA THR A 13 -5.29 -7.32 6.30
C THR A 13 -6.08 -6.02 6.45
N ALA A 14 -6.33 -5.57 7.69
CA ALA A 14 -7.06 -4.32 7.94
C ALA A 14 -6.32 -3.11 7.34
N ILE A 15 -5.00 -3.07 7.50
CA ILE A 15 -4.20 -1.98 6.97
C ILE A 15 -4.05 -2.08 5.45
N ALA A 16 -3.85 -3.28 4.90
CA ALA A 16 -3.82 -3.49 3.45
C ALA A 16 -5.12 -3.04 2.80
N ARG A 17 -6.28 -3.26 3.43
CA ARG A 17 -7.57 -2.73 2.99
C ARG A 17 -7.62 -1.20 3.02
N GLU A 18 -7.15 -0.57 4.08
CA GLU A 18 -7.10 0.90 4.18
C GLU A 18 -6.19 1.51 3.11
N VAL A 19 -4.99 0.95 2.95
CA VAL A 19 -4.04 1.32 1.90
C VAL A 19 -4.64 1.14 0.51
N SER A 20 -5.38 0.05 0.27
CA SER A 20 -6.08 -0.21 -1.00
C SER A 20 -7.11 0.87 -1.31
N MET A 21 -7.91 1.29 -0.32
CA MET A 21 -8.89 2.37 -0.49
C MET A 21 -8.21 3.70 -0.79
N LEU A 22 -7.09 4.00 -0.15
CA LEU A 22 -6.32 5.21 -0.39
C LEU A 22 -5.70 5.22 -1.79
N LEU A 23 -5.15 4.10 -2.27
CA LEU A 23 -4.66 3.95 -3.64
C LEU A 23 -5.76 4.18 -4.67
N ILE A 24 -6.96 3.62 -4.45
CA ILE A 24 -8.14 3.85 -5.30
C ILE A 24 -8.56 5.32 -5.27
N ALA A 25 -8.60 5.94 -4.09
CA ALA A 25 -9.00 7.34 -3.92
C ALA A 25 -8.02 8.32 -4.59
N CYS A 26 -6.75 7.94 -4.66
CA CYS A 26 -5.68 8.68 -5.33
C CYS A 26 -5.55 8.33 -6.83
N ASP A 27 -6.29 7.32 -7.32
CA ASP A 27 -6.16 6.80 -8.69
C ASP A 27 -4.72 6.36 -9.01
N ILE A 28 -4.05 5.75 -8.03
CA ILE A 28 -2.66 5.25 -8.17
C ILE A 28 -2.70 3.82 -8.67
N ASP A 29 -2.05 3.57 -9.80
CA ASP A 29 -1.88 2.23 -10.32
C ASP A 29 -0.75 1.50 -9.57
N ILE A 30 -1.12 0.56 -8.71
CA ILE A 30 -0.20 -0.25 -7.87
C ILE A 30 0.68 -1.23 -8.69
N HIS A 31 0.37 -1.39 -9.98
CA HIS A 31 1.17 -2.19 -10.90
C HIS A 31 2.35 -1.41 -11.48
N GLN A 32 2.35 -0.08 -11.35
CA GLN A 32 3.52 0.70 -11.70
C GLN A 32 4.71 0.33 -10.81
N ASP A 33 5.86 0.22 -11.47
CA ASP A 33 7.12 0.06 -10.80
C ASP A 33 7.38 1.26 -9.89
N GLN A 34 7.99 1.03 -8.73
CA GLN A 34 8.39 2.08 -7.77
C GLN A 34 7.25 2.91 -7.14
N VAL A 35 5.98 2.48 -7.17
CA VAL A 35 4.89 3.19 -6.45
C VAL A 35 5.24 3.43 -4.98
N ALA A 36 5.75 2.40 -4.29
CA ALA A 36 6.16 2.53 -2.90
C ALA A 36 7.23 3.62 -2.71
N LYS A 37 8.24 3.63 -3.56
CA LYS A 37 9.33 4.62 -3.54
C LYS A 37 8.78 6.02 -3.80
N ARG A 38 7.97 6.22 -4.83
CA ARG A 38 7.39 7.52 -5.18
C ARG A 38 6.45 8.06 -4.10
N VAL A 39 5.63 7.20 -3.48
CA VAL A 39 4.81 7.57 -2.32
C VAL A 39 5.69 8.04 -1.15
N LEU A 40 6.75 7.30 -0.85
CA LEU A 40 7.70 7.62 0.22
C LEU A 40 8.45 8.95 -0.04
N GLU A 41 8.85 9.20 -1.28
CA GLU A 41 9.45 10.45 -1.77
C GLU A 41 8.46 11.62 -1.85
N ASN A 42 7.19 11.41 -1.47
CA ASN A 42 6.12 12.40 -1.52
C ASN A 42 5.83 12.93 -2.93
N ASP A 43 6.05 12.10 -3.94
CA ASP A 43 5.81 12.45 -5.33
C ASP A 43 4.30 12.41 -5.67
N LEU A 44 3.64 13.55 -5.50
CA LEU A 44 2.21 13.71 -5.79
C LEU A 44 1.84 13.49 -7.26
N THR A 45 2.79 13.44 -8.19
CA THR A 45 2.50 13.28 -9.62
C THR A 45 1.97 11.89 -9.98
N ILE A 46 2.17 10.89 -9.11
CA ILE A 46 1.57 9.56 -9.29
C ILE A 46 0.09 9.52 -8.96
N CYS A 47 -0.41 10.54 -8.25
CA CYS A 47 -1.81 10.66 -7.89
C CYS A 47 -2.58 11.17 -9.12
N GLY A 48 -3.33 10.30 -9.78
CA GLY A 48 -4.14 10.66 -10.95
C GLY A 48 -5.31 11.61 -10.60
N ARG A 49 -5.62 11.78 -9.32
CA ARG A 49 -6.62 12.72 -8.80
C ARG A 49 -5.99 13.77 -7.90
N GLN A 50 -6.56 14.97 -7.86
CA GLN A 50 -6.17 15.99 -6.88
C GLN A 50 -6.71 15.64 -5.48
N ASN A 51 -6.09 14.67 -4.81
CA ASN A 51 -6.42 14.28 -3.45
C ASN A 51 -5.18 14.22 -2.54
N PRO A 52 -4.57 15.38 -2.23
CA PRO A 52 -3.35 15.45 -1.42
C PRO A 52 -3.55 14.90 0.00
N LYS A 53 -4.77 14.99 0.55
CA LYS A 53 -5.08 14.45 1.88
C LYS A 53 -5.04 12.92 1.90
N ALA A 54 -5.64 12.27 0.90
CA ALA A 54 -5.57 10.81 0.79
C ALA A 54 -4.14 10.34 0.52
N PHE A 55 -3.39 11.09 -0.29
CA PHE A 55 -1.98 10.80 -0.55
C PHE A 55 -1.11 10.90 0.71
N GLU A 56 -1.32 11.92 1.54
CA GLU A 56 -0.60 12.06 2.81
C GLU A 56 -0.91 10.89 3.76
N SER A 57 -2.17 10.47 3.86
CA SER A 57 -2.55 9.29 4.63
C SER A 57 -1.89 8.02 4.08
N LEU A 58 -1.85 7.85 2.76
CA LEU A 58 -1.17 6.75 2.10
C LEU A 58 0.33 6.74 2.45
N ARG A 59 0.99 7.89 2.35
CA ARG A 59 2.39 8.04 2.70
C ARG A 59 2.68 7.72 4.15
N ARG A 60 1.82 8.15 5.09
CA ARG A 60 1.95 7.80 6.51
C ARG A 60 1.90 6.29 6.75
N HIS A 61 1.01 5.58 6.07
CA HIS A 61 0.96 4.13 6.12
C HIS A 61 2.25 3.51 5.61
N PHE A 62 2.71 3.94 4.44
CA PHE A 62 3.97 3.45 3.87
C PHE A 62 5.16 3.72 4.79
N MET A 63 5.26 4.89 5.41
CA MET A 63 6.32 5.20 6.39
C MET A 63 6.24 4.34 7.67
N ALA A 64 5.04 3.91 8.07
CA ALA A 64 4.87 3.02 9.21
C ALA A 64 5.29 1.56 8.88
N PHE A 65 5.07 1.11 7.65
CA PHE A 65 5.51 -0.22 7.18
C PHE A 65 6.97 -0.30 6.79
N PHE A 66 7.46 0.77 6.18
CA PHE A 66 8.84 0.95 5.81
C PHE A 66 9.41 1.98 6.77
N PRO A 67 9.79 1.58 8.01
CA PRO A 67 10.53 2.47 8.88
C PRO A 67 11.80 2.82 8.12
N MET A 68 11.80 4.02 7.53
CA MET A 68 12.94 4.59 6.84
C MET A 68 14.05 4.69 7.88
N LYS A 69 14.89 3.65 8.02
CA LYS A 69 16.25 3.91 8.47
C LYS A 69 16.79 4.86 7.41
N MET A 70 17.04 6.09 7.82
CA MET A 70 17.37 7.27 6.98
C MET A 70 18.55 7.09 6.00
N ALA A 71 19.10 5.88 5.84
CA ALA A 71 20.18 5.57 4.93
C ALA A 71 19.74 4.92 3.61
N SER A 72 18.52 4.36 3.48
CA SER A 72 18.34 3.35 2.43
C SER A 72 16.92 3.22 1.88
N ILE A 73 16.49 4.19 1.08
CA ILE A 73 15.45 3.91 0.07
C ILE A 73 16.02 2.94 -1.00
N ASP A 74 17.35 2.92 -1.16
CA ASP A 74 18.09 2.03 -2.07
C ASP A 74 18.31 0.62 -1.50
N GLU A 75 18.45 0.47 -0.16
CA GLU A 75 18.55 -0.85 0.51
C GLU A 75 17.22 -1.32 1.11
N LEU A 76 16.09 -0.72 0.70
CA LEU A 76 14.79 -1.34 0.91
C LEU A 76 14.83 -2.66 0.15
N ASP A 77 15.10 -3.76 0.88
CA ASP A 77 15.22 -5.10 0.31
C ASP A 77 14.00 -5.34 -0.59
N ALA A 78 14.23 -5.39 -1.90
CA ALA A 78 13.18 -5.40 -2.91
C ALA A 78 12.16 -6.52 -2.64
N THR A 79 12.60 -7.60 -2.00
CA THR A 79 11.80 -8.73 -1.55
C THR A 79 10.74 -8.34 -0.51
N GLN A 80 11.11 -7.56 0.52
CA GLN A 80 10.17 -7.15 1.58
C GLN A 80 9.15 -6.14 1.06
N VAL A 81 9.60 -5.19 0.23
CA VAL A 81 8.71 -4.24 -0.45
C VAL A 81 7.73 -4.99 -1.34
N GLN A 82 8.23 -5.96 -2.11
CA GLN A 82 7.40 -6.72 -3.04
C GLN A 82 6.37 -7.59 -2.31
N ALA A 83 6.70 -8.18 -1.16
CA ALA A 83 5.74 -8.96 -0.37
C ALA A 83 4.59 -8.10 0.17
N VAL A 84 4.89 -6.89 0.66
CA VAL A 84 3.86 -5.95 1.13
C VAL A 84 3.00 -5.46 -0.04
N LEU A 85 3.62 -5.13 -1.17
CA LEU A 85 2.89 -4.75 -2.39
C LEU A 85 2.03 -5.89 -2.92
N ASP A 86 2.46 -7.14 -2.77
CA ASP A 86 1.68 -8.32 -3.18
C ASP A 86 0.45 -8.52 -2.30
N GLU A 87 0.57 -8.39 -0.98
CA GLU A 87 -0.60 -8.43 -0.07
C GLU A 87 -1.58 -7.28 -0.37
N ILE A 88 -1.07 -6.06 -0.61
CA ILE A 88 -1.91 -4.92 -1.01
C ILE A 88 -2.61 -5.21 -2.35
N ARG A 89 -1.91 -5.74 -3.36
CA ARG A 89 -2.49 -6.12 -4.65
C ARG A 89 -3.59 -7.17 -4.47
N ALA A 90 -3.35 -8.18 -3.64
CA ALA A 90 -4.34 -9.22 -3.35
C ALA A 90 -5.62 -8.63 -2.71
N GLU A 91 -5.49 -7.67 -1.78
CA GLU A 91 -6.64 -6.99 -1.20
C GLU A 91 -7.37 -6.08 -2.20
N ILE A 92 -6.64 -5.34 -3.06
CA ILE A 92 -7.26 -4.55 -4.13
C ILE A 92 -8.05 -5.45 -5.08
N MET A 93 -7.51 -6.61 -5.46
CA MET A 93 -8.20 -7.57 -6.32
C MET A 93 -9.49 -8.06 -5.65
N LYS A 94 -9.45 -8.43 -4.35
CA LYS A 94 -10.65 -8.83 -3.61
C LYS A 94 -11.70 -7.72 -3.52
N LEU A 95 -11.28 -6.47 -3.30
CA LEU A 95 -12.19 -5.32 -3.24
C LEU A 95 -12.83 -5.02 -4.61
N ARG A 96 -12.05 -5.14 -5.69
CA ARG A 96 -12.55 -4.97 -7.06
C ARG A 96 -13.50 -6.10 -7.48
N ASP A 97 -13.19 -7.33 -7.12
CA ASP A 97 -14.03 -8.50 -7.39
C ASP A 97 -15.34 -8.44 -6.59
N ALA A 98 -15.28 -8.10 -5.30
CA ALA A 98 -16.47 -7.85 -4.48
C ALA A 98 -17.31 -6.65 -4.96
N GLY A 99 -16.71 -5.73 -5.73
CA GLY A 99 -17.37 -4.58 -6.35
C GLY A 99 -17.96 -4.85 -7.74
N ARG A 100 -17.77 -6.05 -8.32
CA ARG A 100 -18.53 -6.48 -9.51
C ARG A 100 -19.84 -7.14 -9.05
N PRO A 101 -20.99 -6.45 -9.10
CA PRO A 101 -22.25 -7.19 -9.21
C PRO A 101 -22.17 -7.99 -10.51
N GLY A 102 -22.46 -9.28 -10.43
CA GLY A 102 -22.44 -10.19 -11.57
C GLY A 102 -23.18 -9.60 -12.77
N SER A 103 -22.53 -9.69 -13.93
CA SER A 103 -23.20 -9.59 -15.23
C SER A 103 -24.02 -10.84 -15.48
#